data_AF-A0A6B8RC17-F1
#
_entry.id   AF-A0A6B8RC17-F1
#
_cell.length_a   1.000
_cell.length_b   1.000
_cell.length_c   1.000
_cell.angle_alpha   90.00
_cell.angle_beta   90.00
_cell.angle_gamma   90.00
#
_symmetry.space_group_name_H-M   'P 1'
#
loop_
_entity.id
_entity.type
_entity.pdbx_description
1 polymer ?
#
loop_
_entity_poly.entity_id
_entity_poly.type
_entity_poly.pdbx_seq_one_letter_code
_entity_poly.pdbx_strand_id
1 'polypeptide(L)'
;MPKNQSNQEFENYLDKITGSLSLNIDEKNELKEEWLQHLVDSKDHFVQKGMKEQEAIDQAMKQFGGVDQLQSELKRNMASLRNMHFLKELVIWTICLMAASVGPSIFTGETFQVSYLTVAVCLLFCCYGIYHIMINVETISLFL
;
A
#
# COMPACT_ATOMS: atom_id res chain seq x y z
N MET A 1 30.61 -20.05 -5.58
CA MET A 1 29.16 -19.95 -5.91
C MET A 1 28.36 -20.29 -4.67
N PRO A 2 27.71 -19.28 -4.04
CA PRO A 2 26.77 -19.47 -2.92
C PRO A 2 25.46 -18.63 -3.02
N LYS A 3 25.19 -18.00 -4.17
CA LYS A 3 24.10 -17.02 -4.35
C LYS A 3 22.67 -17.56 -4.13
N ASN A 4 22.45 -18.87 -4.22
CA ASN A 4 21.12 -19.48 -4.08
C ASN A 4 20.69 -19.73 -2.63
N GLN A 5 21.63 -19.95 -1.70
CA GLN A 5 21.29 -20.29 -0.32
C GLN A 5 20.95 -19.03 0.50
N SER A 6 21.68 -17.93 0.29
CA SER A 6 21.40 -16.64 0.93
C SER A 6 20.03 -16.07 0.57
N ASN A 7 19.63 -16.20 -0.70
CA ASN A 7 18.31 -15.76 -1.14
C ASN A 7 17.19 -16.54 -0.46
N GLN A 8 17.33 -17.86 -0.30
CA GLN A 8 16.34 -18.66 0.44
C GLN A 8 16.24 -18.28 1.92
N GLU A 9 17.35 -17.94 2.58
CA GLU A 9 17.31 -17.49 3.98
C GLU A 9 16.57 -16.16 4.14
N PHE A 10 16.81 -15.21 3.23
CA PHE A 10 16.08 -13.94 3.19
C PHE A 10 14.61 -14.11 2.83
N GLU A 11 14.28 -14.92 1.82
CA GLU A 11 12.89 -15.21 1.45
C GLU A 11 12.11 -15.79 2.63
N ASN A 12 12.67 -16.78 3.33
CA ASN A 12 12.04 -17.36 4.53
C ASN A 12 11.85 -16.34 5.66
N TYR A 13 12.79 -15.40 5.82
CA TYR A 13 12.70 -14.31 6.78
C TYR A 13 11.59 -13.32 6.40
N LEU A 14 11.53 -12.91 5.13
CA LEU A 14 10.52 -12.00 4.59
C LEU A 14 9.11 -12.61 4.59
N ASP A 15 9.00 -13.91 4.32
CA ASP A 15 7.74 -14.66 4.40
C ASP A 15 7.15 -14.61 5.80
N LYS A 16 8.00 -14.73 6.83
CA LYS A 16 7.55 -14.59 8.21
C LYS A 16 7.02 -13.19 8.47
N ILE A 17 7.69 -12.14 8.00
CA ILE A 17 7.26 -10.75 8.23
C ILE A 17 5.94 -10.47 7.49
N THR A 18 5.93 -10.71 6.17
CA THR A 18 4.82 -10.39 5.27
C THR A 18 3.61 -11.31 5.42
N GLY A 19 3.81 -12.55 5.90
CA GLY A 19 2.73 -13.51 6.14
C GLY A 19 1.68 -13.00 7.13
N SER A 20 2.09 -12.16 8.08
CA SER A 20 1.20 -11.59 9.10
C SER A 20 0.46 -10.32 8.64
N LEU A 21 0.79 -9.79 7.46
CA LEU A 21 0.26 -8.53 6.94
C LEU A 21 -1.03 -8.77 6.14
N SER A 22 -1.99 -7.84 6.28
CA SER A 22 -3.27 -7.86 5.56
C SER A 22 -3.18 -7.10 4.23
N LEU A 23 -2.15 -7.41 3.44
CA LEU A 23 -1.93 -6.88 2.09
C LEU A 23 -2.48 -7.85 1.04
N ASN A 24 -2.80 -7.35 -0.16
CA ASN A 24 -3.14 -8.20 -1.29
C ASN A 24 -1.90 -8.99 -1.76
N ILE A 25 -2.08 -9.96 -2.66
CA ILE A 25 -0.98 -10.83 -3.10
C ILE A 25 0.09 -10.03 -3.86
N ASP A 26 -0.32 -9.09 -4.71
CA ASP A 26 0.58 -8.32 -5.56
C ASP A 26 1.44 -7.35 -4.74
N GLU A 27 0.83 -6.59 -3.83
CA GLU A 27 1.50 -5.72 -2.85
C GLU A 27 2.46 -6.50 -1.96
N LYS A 28 2.11 -7.73 -1.55
CA LYS A 28 3.02 -8.59 -0.79
C LYS A 28 4.24 -8.99 -1.61
N ASN A 29 4.05 -9.29 -2.89
CA ASN A 29 5.13 -9.70 -3.77
C ASN A 29 6.06 -8.52 -4.08
N GLU A 30 5.52 -7.35 -4.41
CA GLU A 30 6.30 -6.12 -4.61
C GLU A 30 7.12 -5.76 -3.37
N LEU A 31 6.49 -5.78 -2.19
CA LEU A 31 7.18 -5.49 -0.93
C LEU A 31 8.30 -6.49 -0.64
N LYS A 32 8.07 -7.78 -0.94
CA LYS A 32 9.10 -8.82 -0.77
C LYS A 32 10.27 -8.61 -1.73
N GLU A 33 10.01 -8.29 -3.00
CA GLU A 33 11.05 -8.05 -3.98
C GLU A 33 11.93 -6.86 -3.59
N GLU A 34 11.33 -5.75 -3.19
CA GLU A 34 12.05 -4.55 -2.74
C GLU A 34 12.91 -4.86 -1.50
N TRP A 35 12.34 -5.54 -0.50
CA TRP A 35 13.07 -5.86 0.73
C TRP A 35 14.15 -6.93 0.54
N LEU A 36 13.92 -7.90 -0.35
CA LEU A 36 14.92 -8.88 -0.73
C LEU A 36 16.12 -8.19 -1.35
N GLN A 37 15.88 -7.24 -2.27
CA GLN A 37 16.95 -6.45 -2.89
C GLN A 37 17.77 -5.71 -1.83
N HIS A 38 17.11 -5.04 -0.87
CA HIS A 38 17.81 -4.36 0.22
C HIS A 38 18.63 -5.30 1.13
N LEU A 39 18.13 -6.49 1.44
CA LEU A 39 18.86 -7.49 2.22
C LEU A 39 20.09 -8.02 1.47
N VAL A 40 19.95 -8.26 0.17
CA VAL A 40 21.06 -8.69 -0.69
C VAL A 40 22.12 -7.60 -0.79
N ASP A 41 21.73 -6.35 -1.01
CA ASP A 41 22.65 -5.21 -1.08
C ASP A 41 23.40 -5.01 0.25
N SER A 42 22.70 -5.16 1.37
CA SER A 42 23.29 -5.07 2.72
C SER A 42 24.29 -6.20 2.98
N LYS A 43 23.94 -7.44 2.62
CA LYS A 43 24.84 -8.60 2.68
C LYS A 43 26.10 -8.36 1.84
N ASP A 44 25.94 -7.92 0.59
CA ASP A 44 27.06 -7.69 -0.31
C ASP A 44 27.99 -6.60 0.24
N HIS A 45 27.45 -5.55 0.84
CA HIS A 45 28.24 -4.53 1.55
C HIS A 45 29.03 -5.10 2.73
N PHE A 46 28.48 -6.04 3.51
CA PHE A 46 29.22 -6.70 4.60
C PHE A 46 30.28 -7.67 4.08
N VAL A 47 29.99 -8.43 3.03
CA VAL A 47 30.98 -9.29 2.37
C VAL A 47 32.14 -8.48 1.81
N GLN A 48 31.88 -7.31 1.20
CA GLN A 48 32.92 -6.38 0.74
C GLN A 48 33.80 -5.85 1.88
N LYS A 49 33.27 -5.77 3.10
CA LYS A 49 34.03 -5.42 4.32
C LYS A 49 34.84 -6.59 4.89
N GLY A 50 34.84 -7.74 4.22
CA GLY A 50 35.62 -8.92 4.61
C GLY A 50 34.89 -9.85 5.59
N MET A 51 33.59 -9.66 5.85
CA MET A 51 32.81 -10.63 6.61
C MET A 51 32.60 -11.90 5.80
N LYS A 52 32.51 -13.03 6.51
CA LYS A 52 32.07 -14.29 5.89
C LYS A 52 30.61 -14.17 5.48
N GLU A 53 30.23 -14.87 4.43
CA GLU A 53 28.89 -14.75 3.86
C GLU A 53 27.78 -15.07 4.87
N GLN A 54 27.91 -16.12 5.68
CA GLN A 54 26.90 -16.44 6.70
C GLN A 54 26.80 -15.34 7.76
N GLU A 55 27.93 -14.80 8.21
CA GLU A 55 27.96 -13.69 9.18
C GLU A 55 27.35 -12.42 8.57
N ALA A 56 27.56 -12.18 7.27
CA ALA A 56 26.97 -11.06 6.54
C ALA A 56 25.45 -11.19 6.39
N ILE A 57 24.94 -12.41 6.18
CA ILE A 57 23.50 -12.72 6.12
C ILE A 57 22.85 -12.42 7.47
N ASP A 58 23.41 -12.96 8.56
CA ASP A 58 22.91 -12.74 9.91
C ASP A 58 22.94 -11.24 10.28
N GLN A 59 24.02 -10.56 9.92
CA GLN A 59 24.18 -9.13 10.16
C GLN A 59 23.21 -8.28 9.33
N ALA A 60 22.94 -8.66 8.07
CA ALA A 60 21.96 -8.01 7.22
C ALA A 60 20.55 -8.13 7.80
N MET A 61 20.12 -9.34 8.19
CA MET A 61 18.82 -9.54 8.86
C MET A 61 18.73 -8.78 10.19
N LYS A 62 19.80 -8.77 10.98
CA LYS A 62 19.83 -8.06 12.26
C LYS A 62 19.74 -6.55 12.10
N GLN A 63 20.38 -5.99 11.07
CA GLN A 63 20.28 -4.57 10.74
C GLN A 63 18.89 -4.21 10.20
N PHE A 64 18.26 -5.13 9.46
CA PHE A 64 16.90 -4.96 8.94
C PHE A 64 15.85 -4.96 10.06
N GLY A 65 16.01 -5.84 11.05
CA GLY A 65 15.22 -5.83 12.29
C GLY A 65 14.69 -7.20 12.70
N GLY A 66 14.14 -7.30 13.90
CA GLY A 66 13.47 -8.53 14.35
C GLY A 66 12.12 -8.70 13.68
N VAL A 67 11.76 -9.94 13.31
CA VAL A 67 10.46 -10.27 12.67
C VAL A 67 9.30 -9.71 13.49
N ASP A 68 9.28 -9.95 14.80
CA ASP A 68 8.18 -9.52 15.67
C ASP A 68 8.05 -7.98 15.75
N GLN A 69 9.19 -7.29 15.82
CA GLN A 69 9.22 -5.82 15.87
C GLN A 69 8.68 -5.23 14.56
N LEU A 70 9.22 -5.66 13.42
CA LEU A 70 8.78 -5.22 12.11
C LEU A 70 7.31 -5.51 11.88
N GLN A 71 6.83 -6.71 12.20
CA GLN A 71 5.41 -7.05 12.10
C GLN A 71 4.53 -6.10 12.93
N SER A 72 4.92 -5.80 14.17
CA SER A 72 4.15 -4.94 15.06
C SER A 72 4.07 -3.50 14.54
N GLU A 73 5.19 -2.97 14.04
CA GLU A 73 5.28 -1.61 13.49
C GLU A 73 4.51 -1.48 12.18
N LEU A 74 4.64 -2.46 11.29
CA LEU A 74 3.93 -2.51 10.02
C LEU A 74 2.43 -2.62 10.22
N LYS A 75 1.97 -3.49 11.14
CA LYS A 75 0.55 -3.59 11.48
C LYS A 75 0.00 -2.27 12.03
N ARG A 76 0.75 -1.61 12.92
CA ARG A 76 0.34 -0.32 13.49
C ARG A 76 0.26 0.77 12.42
N ASN A 77 1.28 0.87 11.57
CA ASN A 77 1.36 1.89 10.53
C ASN A 77 0.31 1.65 9.43
N MET A 78 0.11 0.40 9.01
CA MET A 78 -0.91 0.06 8.00
C MET A 78 -2.34 0.26 8.51
N ALA A 79 -2.63 -0.06 9.78
CA ALA A 79 -3.92 0.25 10.36
C ALA A 79 -4.18 1.77 10.35
N SER A 80 -3.15 2.57 10.66
CA SER A 80 -3.23 4.04 10.60
C SER A 80 -3.42 4.55 9.17
N LEU A 81 -2.66 4.04 8.20
CA LEU A 81 -2.74 4.42 6.79
C LEU A 81 -4.11 4.09 6.20
N ARG A 82 -4.64 2.89 6.45
CA ARG A 82 -5.98 2.50 5.99
C ARG A 82 -7.05 3.44 6.54
N ASN A 83 -6.98 3.76 7.84
CA ASN A 83 -7.92 4.70 8.45
C ASN A 83 -7.80 6.11 7.84
N MET A 84 -6.60 6.56 7.47
CA MET A 84 -6.40 7.85 6.81
C MET A 84 -6.93 7.88 5.36
N HIS A 85 -6.79 6.79 4.60
CA HIS A 85 -7.38 6.68 3.26
C HIS A 85 -8.91 6.73 3.32
N PHE A 86 -9.54 5.96 4.22
CA PHE A 86 -10.98 6.04 4.45
C PHE A 86 -11.43 7.44 4.88
N LEU A 87 -10.67 8.11 5.74
CA LEU A 87 -10.98 9.47 6.17
C LEU A 87 -10.93 10.47 5.01
N LYS A 88 -9.92 10.37 4.14
CA LYS A 88 -9.82 11.22 2.93
C LYS A 88 -11.00 11.02 1.99
N GLU A 89 -11.37 9.76 1.71
CA GLU A 89 -12.54 9.48 0.87
C GLU A 89 -13.83 10.03 1.50
N LEU A 90 -14.03 9.85 2.80
CA LEU A 90 -15.21 10.33 3.52
C LEU A 90 -15.30 11.86 3.51
N VAL A 91 -14.18 12.56 3.61
CA VAL A 91 -14.12 14.03 3.48
C VAL A 91 -14.54 14.48 2.07
N ILE A 92 -14.07 13.80 1.02
CA ILE A 92 -14.49 14.11 -0.36
C ILE A 92 -16.00 13.89 -0.52
N TRP A 93 -16.50 12.74 -0.06
CA TRP A 93 -17.94 12.43 -0.09
C TRP A 93 -18.77 13.49 0.62
N THR A 94 -18.37 13.92 1.83
CA THR A 94 -19.11 14.92 2.60
C THR A 94 -19.09 16.31 1.97
N ILE A 95 -17.96 16.75 1.42
CA ILE A 95 -17.87 18.03 0.69
C ILE A 95 -18.79 18.01 -0.54
N CYS A 96 -18.75 16.94 -1.34
CA CYS A 96 -19.59 16.82 -2.53
C CYS A 96 -21.08 16.77 -2.19
N LEU A 97 -21.45 16.09 -1.10
CA LEU A 97 -22.85 15.99 -0.66
C LEU A 97 -23.36 17.33 -0.11
N MET A 98 -22.53 18.08 0.63
CA MET A 98 -22.83 19.45 1.04
C MET A 98 -22.99 20.37 -0.18
N ALA A 99 -22.08 20.30 -1.16
CA ALA A 99 -22.16 21.11 -2.39
C ALA A 99 -23.43 20.80 -3.21
N ALA A 100 -23.80 19.52 -3.33
CA ALA A 100 -25.01 19.10 -4.03
C ALA A 100 -26.30 19.55 -3.33
N SER A 101 -26.28 19.68 -2.00
CA SER A 101 -27.45 20.12 -1.24
C SER A 101 -27.63 21.64 -1.21
N VAL A 102 -26.53 22.41 -1.10
CA VAL A 102 -26.56 23.87 -0.94
C VAL A 102 -26.51 24.60 -2.28
N GLY A 103 -25.81 24.04 -3.28
CA GLY A 103 -25.61 24.66 -4.59
C GLY A 103 -26.91 25.03 -5.30
N PRO A 104 -27.87 24.09 -5.45
CA PRO A 104 -29.15 24.37 -6.08
C PRO A 104 -29.94 25.45 -5.33
N SER A 105 -29.96 25.39 -4.00
CA SER A 105 -30.71 26.36 -3.16
C SER A 105 -30.20 27.79 -3.29
N ILE A 106 -28.89 28.00 -3.53
CA ILE A 106 -28.32 29.33 -3.74
C ILE A 106 -28.56 29.83 -5.17
N PHE A 107 -28.50 28.95 -6.18
CA PHE A 107 -28.53 29.36 -7.59
C PHE A 107 -29.93 29.56 -8.16
N THR A 108 -30.91 28.73 -7.79
CA THR A 108 -32.26 28.80 -8.37
C THR A 108 -33.29 29.40 -7.41
N GLY A 109 -32.96 29.54 -6.12
CA GLY A 109 -33.88 30.05 -5.09
C GLY A 109 -35.08 29.13 -4.81
N GLU A 110 -35.12 27.95 -5.42
CA GLU A 110 -36.19 26.96 -5.24
C GLU A 110 -35.90 26.03 -4.05
N THR A 111 -36.99 25.47 -3.48
CA THR A 111 -36.92 24.52 -2.37
C THR A 111 -36.21 23.22 -2.78
N PHE A 112 -35.37 22.71 -1.88
CA PHE A 112 -34.60 21.48 -2.05
C PHE A 112 -35.44 20.32 -2.62
N GLN A 113 -35.09 19.84 -3.82
CA GLN A 113 -35.65 18.62 -4.40
C GLN A 113 -34.66 17.46 -4.25
N VAL A 114 -35.16 16.30 -3.79
CA VAL A 114 -34.37 15.08 -3.55
C VAL A 114 -33.67 14.57 -4.82
N SER A 115 -34.21 14.87 -6.00
CA SER A 115 -33.63 14.52 -7.30
C SER A 115 -32.19 15.00 -7.49
N TYR A 116 -31.83 16.18 -6.98
CA TYR A 116 -30.46 16.72 -7.09
C TYR A 116 -29.44 15.88 -6.32
N LEU A 117 -29.83 15.38 -5.14
CA LEU A 117 -28.97 14.54 -4.31
C LEU A 117 -28.74 13.18 -4.97
N THR A 118 -29.79 12.59 -5.56
CA THR A 118 -29.69 11.32 -6.31
C THR A 118 -28.75 11.44 -7.51
N VAL A 119 -28.86 12.52 -8.29
CA VAL A 119 -27.98 12.74 -9.46
C VAL A 119 -26.52 12.92 -9.04
N ALA A 120 -26.26 13.68 -7.98
CA ALA A 120 -24.91 13.87 -7.45
C ALA A 120 -24.28 12.55 -6.95
N VAL A 121 -25.05 11.72 -6.23
CA VAL A 121 -24.59 10.40 -5.78
C VAL A 121 -24.30 9.49 -6.98
N CYS A 122 -25.18 9.44 -7.98
CA CYS A 122 -24.95 8.65 -9.19
C CYS A 122 -23.69 9.09 -9.95
N LEU A 123 -23.46 10.40 -10.09
CA LEU A 123 -22.25 10.94 -10.72
C LEU A 123 -20.98 10.55 -9.96
N LEU A 124 -21.00 10.63 -8.63
CA LEU A 124 -19.86 10.21 -7.79
C LEU A 124 -19.56 8.72 -7.96
N PHE A 125 -20.58 7.86 -7.98
CA PHE A 125 -20.41 6.43 -8.25
C PHE A 125 -19.83 6.17 -9.65
N CYS A 126 -20.30 6.88 -10.67
CA CYS A 126 -19.76 6.79 -12.02
C CYS A 126 -18.30 7.24 -12.09
N CYS A 127 -17.96 8.39 -11.50
CA CYS A 127 -16.58 8.89 -11.46
C CYS A 127 -15.65 7.95 -10.69
N TYR A 128 -16.10 7.41 -9.55
CA TYR A 128 -15.36 6.41 -8.77
C TYR A 128 -15.10 5.14 -9.58
N GLY A 129 -16.12 4.63 -10.27
CA GLY A 129 -15.99 3.47 -11.15
C GLY A 129 -15.00 3.70 -12.30
N ILE A 130 -15.07 4.86 -12.96
CA ILE A 130 -14.14 5.22 -14.05
C ILE A 130 -12.71 5.33 -13.53
N TYR A 131 -12.50 5.97 -12.37
CA TYR A 131 -11.19 6.10 -11.74
C TYR A 131 -10.57 4.73 -11.42
N HIS A 132 -11.36 3.82 -10.84
CA HIS A 132 -10.90 2.48 -10.51
C HIS A 132 -10.60 1.64 -11.77
N ILE A 133 -11.38 1.80 -12.84
CA ILE A 133 -11.10 1.16 -14.13
C ILE A 133 -9.79 1.70 -14.73
N MET A 134 -9.59 3.02 -14.71
CA MET A 134 -8.36 3.64 -15.22
C MET A 134 -7.12 3.14 -14.48
N ILE A 135 -7.14 3.11 -13.15
CA ILE A 135 -6.01 2.60 -12.35
C ILE A 135 -5.73 1.15 -12.72
N ASN A 136 -6.73 0.29 -12.76
CA ASN A 136 -6.53 -1.12 -13.12
C ASN A 136 -5.92 -1.28 -14.51
N VAL A 137 -6.31 -0.44 -15.48
CA VAL A 137 -5.74 -0.47 -16.83
C VAL A 137 -4.28 -0.01 -16.85
N GLU A 138 -3.95 1.02 -16.09
CA GLU A 138 -2.59 1.55 -15.99
C GLU A 138 -1.64 0.57 -15.29
N THR A 139 -2.13 -0.11 -14.24
CA THR A 139 -1.41 -1.22 -13.59
C THR A 139 -1.17 -2.36 -14.59
N ILE A 140 -2.15 -2.78 -15.38
CA ILE A 140 -1.96 -3.86 -16.37
C ILE A 140 -0.94 -3.46 -17.46
N SER A 141 -0.92 -2.19 -17.89
CA SER A 141 -0.01 -1.72 -18.94
C SER A 141 1.46 -1.58 -18.49
N LEU A 142 1.73 -1.48 -17.18
CA LEU A 142 3.09 -1.45 -16.65
C LEU A 142 3.73 -2.85 -16.56
N PHE A 143 2.92 -3.90 -16.64
CA PHE A 143 3.33 -5.30 -16.52
C PHE A 143 3.38 -6.05 -17.87
N LEU A 144 3.10 -5.39 -19.00
CA LEU A 144 3.04 -5.96 -20.36
C LEU A 144 4.07 -5.30 -21.28
#